data_AF-A0A2D7YQW9-F1
#
_entry.id   AF-A0A2D7YQW9-F1
#
_cell.length_a   1.000
_cell.length_b   1.000
_cell.length_c   1.000
_cell.angle_alpha   90.00
_cell.angle_beta   90.00
_cell.angle_gamma   90.00
#
_symmetry.space_group_name_H-M   'P 1'
#
loop_
_entity.id
_entity.type
_entity.pdbx_description
1 polymer ?
#
loop_
_entity_poly.entity_id
_entity_poly.type
_entity_poly.pdbx_seq_one_letter_code
_entity_poly.pdbx_strand_id
1 'polypeptide(L)'
;MKQLQVIGLDEKKSAKLGDKLNELLANYQIFYMNVRGFHWNIKGEQFFELHVKFEETYNDLLLKVDEIAERILTLGQRPMHAYSTYIKASDIEEVKDVHEGRACVGNILDSYQSVIR
;
A
#
# COMPACT_ATOMS: atom_id res chain seq x y z
N MET A 1 25.44 -12.78 -18.19
CA MET A 1 24.64 -11.82 -17.41
C MET A 1 24.97 -12.03 -15.94
N LYS A 2 25.16 -10.96 -15.15
CA LYS A 2 25.45 -11.09 -13.72
C LYS A 2 24.15 -11.43 -12.99
N GLN A 3 24.16 -12.52 -12.24
CA GLN A 3 23.02 -12.98 -11.44
C GLN A 3 23.14 -12.48 -10.01
N LEU A 4 22.01 -12.24 -9.35
CA LEU A 4 21.97 -12.05 -7.91
C LEU A 4 22.42 -13.35 -7.23
N GLN A 5 23.47 -13.26 -6.42
CA GLN A 5 24.08 -14.42 -5.77
C GLN A 5 23.11 -15.17 -4.84
N VAL A 6 22.11 -14.48 -4.29
CA VAL A 6 21.22 -15.03 -3.25
C VAL A 6 20.08 -15.87 -3.83
N ILE A 7 19.50 -15.49 -4.98
CA ILE A 7 18.30 -16.14 -5.54
C ILE A 7 18.42 -16.52 -7.03
N GLY A 8 19.58 -16.30 -7.67
CA GLY A 8 19.86 -16.73 -9.04
C GLY A 8 19.13 -15.95 -10.15
N LEU A 9 18.45 -14.84 -9.84
CA LEU A 9 17.76 -14.00 -10.82
C LEU A 9 18.71 -13.02 -11.52
N ASP A 10 18.34 -12.55 -12.72
CA ASP A 10 19.09 -11.53 -13.45
C ASP A 10 19.10 -10.20 -12.69
N GLU A 11 20.29 -9.60 -12.51
CA GLU A 11 20.48 -8.40 -11.71
C GLU A 11 19.72 -7.19 -12.26
N LYS A 12 19.76 -6.98 -13.59
CA LYS A 12 19.11 -5.81 -14.23
C LYS A 12 17.58 -5.91 -14.17
N LYS A 13 17.03 -7.11 -14.43
CA LYS A 13 15.58 -7.36 -14.32
C LYS A 13 15.11 -7.24 -12.87
N SER A 14 15.91 -7.72 -11.93
CA SER A 14 15.59 -7.64 -10.50
C SER A 14 15.60 -6.20 -9.99
N ALA A 15 16.57 -5.39 -10.41
CA ALA A 15 16.59 -3.96 -10.11
C ALA A 15 15.33 -3.24 -10.63
N LYS A 16 15.01 -3.44 -11.92
CA LYS A 16 13.79 -2.85 -12.53
C LYS A 16 12.50 -3.31 -11.82
N LEU A 17 12.45 -4.56 -11.36
CA LEU A 17 11.30 -5.06 -10.60
C LEU A 17 11.25 -4.45 -9.20
N GLY A 18 12.39 -4.27 -8.53
CA GLY A 18 12.45 -3.62 -7.23
C GLY A 18 12.03 -2.15 -7.26
N ASP A 19 12.33 -1.43 -8.35
CA ASP A 19 11.84 -0.06 -8.55
C ASP A 19 10.31 -0.02 -8.61
N LYS A 20 9.69 -0.91 -9.41
CA LYS A 20 8.23 -1.03 -9.50
C LYS A 20 7.58 -1.48 -8.19
N LEU A 21 8.23 -2.37 -7.47
CA LEU A 21 7.74 -2.79 -6.15
C LEU A 21 7.83 -1.65 -5.12
N ASN A 22 8.79 -0.73 -5.27
CA ASN A 22 8.86 0.47 -4.44
C ASN A 22 7.72 1.46 -4.74
N GLU A 23 7.35 1.63 -6.00
CA GLU A 23 6.14 2.39 -6.39
C GLU A 23 4.88 1.74 -5.79
N LEU A 24 4.76 0.41 -5.88
CA LEU A 24 3.67 -0.35 -5.25
C LEU A 24 3.68 -0.19 -3.72
N LEU A 25 4.84 -0.26 -3.07
CA LEU A 25 4.99 -0.08 -1.63
C LEU A 25 4.51 1.32 -1.19
N ALA A 26 4.85 2.36 -1.96
CA ALA A 26 4.38 3.72 -1.70
C ALA A 26 2.85 3.82 -1.76
N ASN A 27 2.24 3.25 -2.81
CA ASN A 27 0.78 3.16 -2.95
C ASN A 27 0.13 2.45 -1.76
N TYR A 28 0.66 1.30 -1.35
CA TYR A 28 0.14 0.55 -0.21
C TYR A 28 0.25 1.31 1.12
N GLN A 29 1.31 2.08 1.32
CA GLN A 29 1.49 2.89 2.54
C GLN A 29 0.47 4.02 2.64
N ILE A 30 0.24 4.76 1.55
CA ILE A 30 -0.80 5.81 1.53
C ILE A 30 -2.19 5.19 1.66
N PHE A 31 -2.46 4.08 0.95
CA PHE A 31 -3.73 3.38 1.02
C PHE A 31 -4.02 2.88 2.45
N TYR A 32 -3.06 2.23 3.10
CA TYR A 32 -3.17 1.81 4.49
C TYR A 32 -3.55 2.97 5.42
N MET A 33 -2.87 4.11 5.28
CA MET A 33 -3.16 5.29 6.11
C MET A 33 -4.55 5.87 5.85
N ASN A 34 -5.01 5.88 4.59
CA ASN A 34 -6.36 6.29 4.24
C ASN A 34 -7.41 5.38 4.91
N VAL A 35 -7.24 4.06 4.86
CA VAL A 35 -8.18 3.10 5.47
C VAL A 35 -8.19 3.22 7.01
N ARG A 36 -7.04 3.48 7.64
CA ARG A 36 -6.96 3.83 9.07
C ARG A 36 -7.77 5.09 9.37
N GLY A 37 -7.67 6.12 8.51
CA GLY A 37 -8.50 7.31 8.58
C GLY A 37 -9.99 7.00 8.51
N PHE A 38 -10.42 6.12 7.61
CA PHE A 38 -11.83 5.72 7.48
C PHE A 38 -12.31 4.97 8.73
N HIS A 39 -11.49 4.05 9.25
CA HIS A 39 -11.77 3.33 10.49
C HIS A 39 -12.00 4.29 11.67
N TRP A 40 -11.16 5.30 11.83
CA TRP A 40 -11.31 6.27 12.93
C TRP A 40 -12.49 7.22 12.76
N ASN A 41 -12.79 7.62 11.53
CA ASN A 41 -13.67 8.78 11.29
C ASN A 41 -15.07 8.42 10.80
N ILE A 42 -15.36 7.15 10.48
CA ILE A 42 -16.70 6.71 10.05
C ILE A 42 -17.79 7.15 11.02
N LYS A 43 -18.93 7.61 10.49
CA LYS A 43 -20.11 8.02 11.26
C LYS A 43 -21.40 7.48 10.64
N GLY A 44 -22.49 7.55 11.40
CA GLY A 44 -23.83 7.17 10.96
C GLY A 44 -24.19 5.72 11.26
N GLU A 45 -25.30 5.26 10.68
CA GLU A 45 -25.92 3.96 11.00
C GLU A 45 -25.02 2.76 10.70
N GLN A 46 -24.08 2.91 9.77
CA GLN A 46 -23.14 1.86 9.36
C GLN A 46 -21.88 1.79 10.24
N PHE A 47 -21.79 2.58 11.32
CA PHE A 47 -20.59 2.73 12.14
C PHE A 47 -19.99 1.37 12.55
N PHE A 48 -20.75 0.53 13.25
CA PHE A 48 -20.21 -0.71 13.80
C PHE A 48 -19.76 -1.71 12.74
N GLU A 49 -20.47 -1.78 11.62
CA GLU A 49 -20.13 -2.69 10.52
C GLU A 49 -18.87 -2.23 9.79
N LEU A 50 -18.85 -0.97 9.34
CA LEU A 50 -17.76 -0.45 8.53
C LEU A 50 -16.50 -0.19 9.36
N HIS A 51 -16.62 0.21 10.63
CA HIS A 51 -15.47 0.39 11.52
C HIS A 51 -14.63 -0.88 11.62
N VAL A 52 -15.27 -2.04 11.87
CA VAL A 52 -14.60 -3.34 11.95
C VAL A 52 -14.12 -3.81 10.58
N LYS A 53 -14.91 -3.57 9.52
CA LYS A 53 -14.49 -3.95 8.16
C LYS A 53 -13.25 -3.16 7.69
N PHE A 54 -13.15 -1.88 8.03
CA PHE A 54 -11.97 -1.08 7.72
C PHE A 54 -10.74 -1.56 8.53
N GLU A 55 -10.95 -2.07 9.75
CA GLU A 55 -9.87 -2.69 10.53
C GLU A 55 -9.34 -3.97 9.92
N GLU A 56 -10.22 -4.89 9.55
CA GLU A 56 -9.86 -6.07 8.78
C GLU A 56 -9.06 -5.68 7.52
N THR A 57 -9.56 -4.69 6.79
CA THR A 57 -8.91 -4.21 5.56
C THR A 57 -7.52 -3.64 5.82
N TYR A 58 -7.35 -2.72 6.78
CA TYR A 58 -6.03 -2.12 7.01
C TYR A 58 -5.03 -3.13 7.59
N ASN A 59 -5.48 -4.15 8.33
CA ASN A 59 -4.62 -5.21 8.82
C ASN A 59 -4.08 -6.06 7.66
N ASP A 60 -4.93 -6.41 6.69
CA ASP A 60 -4.52 -7.12 5.48
C ASP A 60 -3.57 -6.30 4.60
N LEU A 61 -3.76 -4.98 4.54
CA LEU A 61 -2.84 -4.06 3.85
C LEU A 61 -1.48 -4.01 4.55
N LEU A 62 -1.46 -3.98 5.88
CA LEU A 62 -0.23 -3.94 6.66
C LEU A 62 0.64 -5.19 6.45
N LEU A 63 0.01 -6.37 6.37
CA LEU A 63 0.71 -7.61 6.02
C LEU A 63 1.37 -7.52 4.64
N LYS A 64 0.66 -6.97 3.65
CA LYS A 64 1.20 -6.80 2.29
C LYS A 64 2.31 -5.76 2.22
N VAL A 65 2.25 -4.69 3.02
CA VAL A 65 3.33 -3.70 3.13
C VAL A 65 4.64 -4.39 3.53
N ASP A 66 4.58 -5.26 4.54
CA ASP A 66 5.73 -6.03 5.02
C ASP A 66 6.26 -6.98 3.94
N GLU A 67 5.38 -7.82 3.37
CA GLU A 67 5.73 -8.78 2.32
C GLU A 67 6.38 -8.09 1.08
N ILE A 68 5.85 -6.94 0.67
CA ILE A 68 6.41 -6.17 -0.46
C ILE A 68 7.80 -5.64 -0.10
N ALA A 69 7.99 -5.06 1.10
CA ALA A 69 9.27 -4.54 1.55
C ALA A 69 10.34 -5.65 1.63
N GLU A 70 9.99 -6.79 2.22
CA GLU A 70 10.88 -7.97 2.28
C GLU A 70 11.18 -8.53 0.89
N ARG A 71 10.22 -8.46 -0.04
CA ARG A 71 10.46 -8.88 -1.42
C ARG A 71 11.45 -7.97 -2.13
N ILE A 72 11.39 -6.66 -1.90
CA ILE A 72 12.36 -5.69 -2.43
C ILE A 72 13.77 -6.01 -1.92
N LEU A 73 13.91 -6.29 -0.61
CA LEU A 73 15.18 -6.72 -0.01
C LEU A 73 15.69 -8.02 -0.62
N THR A 74 14.81 -9.00 -0.84
CA THR A 74 15.13 -10.28 -1.48
C THR A 74 15.66 -10.11 -2.90
N LEU A 75 15.22 -9.08 -3.62
CA LEU A 75 15.72 -8.69 -4.95
C LEU A 75 17.02 -7.87 -4.89
N GLY A 76 17.64 -7.73 -3.71
CA GLY A 76 18.87 -6.98 -3.49
C GLY A 76 18.70 -5.46 -3.62
N GLN A 77 17.47 -4.96 -3.54
CA GLN A 77 17.14 -3.53 -3.60
C GLN A 77 16.78 -3.01 -2.20
N ARG A 78 16.70 -1.68 -2.06
CA ARG A 78 16.32 -1.03 -0.80
C ARG A 78 14.84 -0.61 -0.86
N PRO A 79 13.98 -1.06 0.08
CA PRO A 79 12.62 -0.58 0.16
C PRO A 79 12.60 0.90 0.59
N MET A 80 11.67 1.68 0.06
CA MET A 80 11.32 2.99 0.59
C MET A 80 10.80 2.83 2.01
N HIS A 81 11.19 3.74 2.92
CA HIS A 81 10.91 3.63 4.37
C HIS A 81 10.64 4.97 5.04
N ALA A 82 10.27 6.00 4.27
CA ALA A 82 10.01 7.33 4.79
C ALA A 82 8.73 7.92 4.19
N TYR A 83 7.90 8.55 5.02
CA TYR A 83 6.62 9.13 4.58
C TYR A 83 6.78 10.13 3.44
N SER A 84 7.78 11.02 3.52
CA SER A 84 8.04 11.99 2.46
C SER A 84 8.44 11.34 1.12
N THR A 85 8.94 10.11 1.15
CA THR A 85 9.23 9.34 -0.05
C THR A 85 7.96 8.68 -0.59
N TYR A 86 7.14 8.07 0.28
CA TYR A 86 5.88 7.48 -0.14
C TYR A 86 4.93 8.50 -0.75
N ILE A 87 4.77 9.66 -0.12
CA ILE A 87 3.92 10.76 -0.61
C ILE A 87 4.35 11.23 -2.02
N LYS A 88 5.65 11.21 -2.32
CA LYS A 88 6.17 11.62 -3.63
C LYS A 88 6.03 10.54 -4.71
N ALA A 89 6.00 9.27 -4.33
CA ALA A 89 6.06 8.14 -5.24
C ALA A 89 4.71 7.44 -5.45
N SER A 90 3.74 7.68 -4.57
CA SER A 90 2.39 7.10 -4.64
C SER A 90 1.55 7.79 -5.72
N ASP A 91 0.85 6.99 -6.51
CA ASP A 91 -0.26 7.42 -7.38
C ASP A 91 -1.58 7.56 -6.60
N ILE A 92 -1.67 6.93 -5.42
CA ILE A 92 -2.79 7.11 -4.49
C ILE A 92 -2.52 8.36 -3.66
N GLU A 93 -3.48 9.28 -3.64
CA GLU A 93 -3.42 10.52 -2.85
C GLU A 93 -3.89 10.30 -1.40
N GLU A 94 -3.44 11.19 -0.50
CA GLU A 94 -3.94 11.23 0.87
C GLU A 94 -5.41 11.65 0.90
N VAL A 95 -6.25 10.86 1.57
CA VAL A 95 -7.67 11.18 1.75
C VAL A 95 -7.90 11.66 3.18
N LYS A 96 -8.41 12.89 3.32
CA LYS A 96 -8.59 13.57 4.61
C LYS A 96 -10.07 13.84 4.86
N ASP A 97 -10.48 13.76 6.13
CA ASP A 97 -11.79 14.18 6.64
C ASP A 97 -13.03 13.46 6.04
N VAL A 98 -12.85 12.33 5.37
CA VAL A 98 -13.96 11.49 4.84
C VAL A 98 -14.52 10.61 5.96
N HIS A 99 -15.84 10.63 6.11
CA HIS A 99 -16.55 9.93 7.17
C HIS A 99 -17.88 9.28 6.74
N GLU A 100 -18.37 9.53 5.51
CA GLU A 100 -19.56 8.82 5.01
C GLU A 100 -19.18 7.45 4.44
N GLY A 101 -19.89 6.40 4.85
CA GLY A 101 -19.55 5.01 4.50
C GLY A 101 -19.40 4.76 3.00
N ARG A 102 -20.29 5.30 2.17
CA ARG A 102 -20.20 5.18 0.71
C ARG A 102 -18.95 5.84 0.13
N ALA A 103 -18.57 7.00 0.65
CA ALA A 103 -17.37 7.70 0.22
C ALA A 103 -16.11 6.94 0.63
N CYS A 104 -16.04 6.43 1.87
CA CYS A 104 -14.93 5.57 2.33
C CYS A 104 -14.78 4.33 1.42
N VAL A 105 -15.87 3.62 1.14
CA VAL A 105 -15.85 2.43 0.28
C VAL A 105 -15.46 2.77 -1.16
N GLY A 106 -15.91 3.90 -1.70
CA GLY A 106 -15.50 4.39 -3.02
C GLY A 106 -13.98 4.61 -3.10
N ASN A 107 -13.40 5.29 -2.12
CA ASN A 107 -11.95 5.51 -2.04
C ASN A 107 -11.16 4.19 -1.93
N ILE A 108 -11.69 3.20 -1.21
CA ILE A 108 -11.10 1.86 -1.13
C ILE A 108 -11.11 1.18 -2.51
N LEU A 109 -12.22 1.26 -3.24
CA LEU A 109 -12.34 0.67 -4.58
C LEU A 109 -11.35 1.31 -5.57
N ASP A 110 -11.24 2.64 -5.57
CA ASP A 110 -10.31 3.37 -6.44
C ASP A 110 -8.86 3.02 -6.09
N SER A 111 -8.53 2.93 -4.80
CA SER A 111 -7.20 2.52 -4.33
C SER A 111 -6.85 1.09 -4.76
N TYR A 112 -7.80 0.15 -4.66
CA TYR A 112 -7.62 -1.22 -5.16
C TYR A 112 -7.42 -1.25 -6.67
N GLN A 113 -8.13 -0.40 -7.42
CA GLN A 113 -7.93 -0.31 -8.86
C GLN A 113 -6.51 0.14 -9.21
N SER A 114 -5.94 1.09 -8.45
CA SER A 114 -4.56 1.55 -8.65
C SER A 114 -3.52 0.45 -8.39
N VAL A 115 -3.68 -0.37 -7.35
CA VAL A 115 -2.69 -1.42 -7.00
C VAL A 115 -2.83 -2.72 -7.81
N ILE A 116 -3.89 -2.88 -8.61
CA ILE A 116 -4.11 -4.06 -9.47
C ILE A 116 -3.65 -3.83 -10.92
N ARG A 117 -3.56 -2.57 -11.36
CA ARG A 117 -3.16 -2.20 -12.73
C ARG A 117 -1.67 -2.45 -13.00
#